data_AF-A0A7Z9UVB4-F1
#
_entry.id   AF-A0A7Z9UVB4-F1
#
_cell.length_a   1.000
_cell.length_b   1.000
_cell.length_c   1.000
_cell.angle_alpha   90.00
_cell.angle_beta   90.00
_cell.angle_gamma   90.00
#
_symmetry.space_group_name_H-M   'P 1'
#
loop_
_entity.id
_entity.type
_entity.pdbx_description
1 polymer ?
#
loop_
_entity_poly.entity_id
_entity_poly.type
_entity_poly.pdbx_seq_one_letter_code
_entity_poly.pdbx_strand_id
1 'polypeptide(L)'
;VISNLDQPPNVMRNDGVSGNNNWLNVKLIGNTCNHSAIGSHVILTAENMRQIREVRSGSSYLSQSDLRLHFGLGNYSIVDLEVRWPNGKMEEFRQVESNQFIKIIEGMGHLQHIEIQ
;
A
#
# COMPACT_ATOMS: atom_id res chain seq x y z
N VAL A 1 15.68 -33.61 -4.92
CA VAL A 1 17.03 -33.02 -4.81
C VAL A 1 16.99 -31.62 -5.40
N ILE A 2 16.88 -30.62 -4.53
CA ILE A 2 17.43 -29.28 -4.70
C ILE A 2 18.03 -29.00 -3.32
N SER A 3 19.34 -29.12 -3.23
CA SER A 3 20.10 -28.85 -2.01
C SER A 3 20.59 -27.41 -2.08
N ASN A 4 20.32 -26.61 -1.05
CA ASN A 4 21.10 -25.40 -0.79
C ASN A 4 21.64 -25.48 0.63
N LEU A 5 22.97 -25.47 0.71
CA LEU A 5 23.83 -25.85 1.82
C LEU A 5 24.19 -24.59 2.65
N ASP A 6 24.25 -24.71 3.97
CA ASP A 6 25.09 -23.91 4.88
C ASP A 6 25.19 -22.39 4.64
N GLN A 7 24.09 -21.68 4.91
CA GLN A 7 24.17 -20.26 5.25
C GLN A 7 23.47 -20.07 6.61
N PRO A 8 24.08 -19.39 7.60
CA PRO A 8 23.34 -18.93 8.75
C PRO A 8 22.15 -18.07 8.27
N PRO A 9 21.00 -18.10 8.96
CA PRO A 9 19.87 -17.27 8.56
C PRO A 9 20.36 -15.82 8.46
N ASN A 10 20.37 -15.30 7.25
CA ASN A 10 20.64 -13.89 7.02
C ASN A 10 19.40 -13.15 7.53
N VAL A 11 19.44 -12.80 8.82
CA VAL A 11 18.48 -11.87 9.39
C VAL A 11 18.76 -10.55 8.69
N MET A 12 17.93 -10.24 7.69
CA MET A 12 17.87 -8.90 7.13
C MET A 12 17.31 -7.98 8.20
N ARG A 13 18.19 -7.54 9.10
CA ARG A 13 17.91 -6.49 10.05
C ARG A 13 17.77 -5.22 9.22
N ASN A 14 16.52 -4.80 8.99
CA ASN A 14 16.25 -3.48 8.46
C ASN A 14 16.65 -2.50 9.58
N ASP A 15 17.94 -2.17 9.63
CA ASP A 15 18.44 -1.00 10.34
C ASP A 15 17.96 0.22 9.57
N GLY A 16 16.64 0.43 9.63
CA GLY A 16 15.98 1.60 9.11
C GLY A 16 16.74 2.80 9.64
N VAL A 17 17.39 3.51 8.72
CA VAL A 17 18.19 4.69 8.97
C VAL A 17 17.49 5.54 10.02
N SER A 18 18.17 5.80 11.13
CA SER A 18 17.71 6.57 12.27
C SER A 18 17.19 7.94 11.83
N GLY A 19 15.91 7.98 11.49
CA GLY A 19 15.23 9.10 10.86
C GLY A 19 13.74 8.79 10.85
N ASN A 20 12.93 9.80 11.14
CA ASN A 20 11.46 9.74 11.23
C ASN A 20 10.85 9.45 9.83
N ASN A 21 11.06 8.24 9.32
CA ASN A 21 10.58 7.83 8.01
C ASN A 21 9.15 7.33 8.16
N ASN A 22 8.22 8.23 7.88
CA ASN A 22 6.81 7.97 7.83
C ASN A 22 6.48 7.01 6.68
N TRP A 23 5.43 6.22 6.85
CA TRP A 23 4.96 5.29 5.84
C TRP A 23 3.44 5.26 5.78
N LEU A 24 2.84 4.74 4.72
CA LEU A 24 1.41 4.51 4.65
C LEU A 24 1.15 3.21 3.89
N ASN A 25 0.33 2.35 4.47
CA ASN A 25 -0.11 1.12 3.80
C ASN A 25 -1.58 1.23 3.44
N VAL A 26 -1.88 1.04 2.16
CA VAL A 26 -3.23 1.18 1.61
C VAL A 26 -3.72 -0.15 1.09
N LYS A 27 -4.80 -0.65 1.67
CA LYS A 27 -5.54 -1.82 1.18
C LYS A 27 -6.80 -1.34 0.45
N LEU A 28 -6.92 -1.69 -0.82
CA LEU A 28 -8.14 -1.43 -1.57
C LEU A 28 -9.04 -2.67 -1.55
N ILE A 29 -10.35 -2.45 -1.41
CA ILE A 29 -11.39 -3.47 -1.56
C ILE A 29 -12.36 -2.97 -2.62
N GLY A 30 -12.47 -3.73 -3.71
CA GLY A 30 -13.44 -3.45 -4.75
C GLY A 30 -14.84 -3.87 -4.32
N ASN A 31 -15.84 -3.11 -4.75
CA ASN A 31 -17.26 -3.41 -4.51
C ASN A 31 -18.00 -3.61 -5.84
N THR A 32 -17.90 -2.63 -6.74
CA THR A 32 -18.42 -2.74 -8.12
C THR A 32 -17.39 -3.36 -9.06
N CYS A 33 -16.11 -3.09 -8.85
CA CYS A 33 -15.01 -3.75 -9.55
C CYS A 33 -14.68 -5.11 -8.90
N ASN A 34 -13.63 -5.78 -9.39
CA ASN A 34 -13.18 -7.03 -8.78
C ASN A 34 -12.85 -6.81 -7.28
N HIS A 35 -13.22 -7.75 -6.42
CA HIS A 35 -13.09 -7.59 -4.95
C HIS A 35 -11.66 -7.27 -4.50
N SER A 36 -10.67 -7.79 -5.23
CA SER A 36 -9.25 -7.53 -5.01
C SER A 36 -8.76 -6.15 -5.48
N ALA A 37 -9.63 -5.32 -6.08
CA ALA A 37 -9.31 -4.01 -6.63
C ALA A 37 -8.15 -4.00 -7.65
N ILE A 38 -7.86 -5.14 -8.30
CA ILE A 38 -6.78 -5.28 -9.28
C ILE A 38 -7.01 -4.30 -10.44
N GLY A 39 -5.94 -3.60 -10.84
CA GLY A 39 -5.94 -2.54 -11.85
C GLY A 39 -6.23 -1.14 -11.29
N SER A 40 -6.58 -1.02 -10.01
CA SER A 40 -6.77 0.29 -9.37
C SER A 40 -5.43 1.00 -9.20
N HIS A 41 -5.42 2.31 -9.39
CA HIS A 41 -4.25 3.16 -9.14
C HIS A 41 -4.50 4.01 -7.91
N VAL A 42 -3.53 4.06 -7.00
CA VAL A 42 -3.49 5.01 -5.88
C VAL A 42 -2.39 6.01 -6.14
N ILE A 43 -2.79 7.27 -6.25
CA ILE A 43 -1.91 8.41 -6.38
C ILE A 43 -1.84 9.06 -5.00
N LEU A 44 -0.64 9.10 -4.44
CA LEU A 44 -0.35 9.77 -3.18
C LEU A 44 0.39 11.07 -3.49
N THR A 45 -0.06 12.17 -2.91
CA THR A 45 0.58 13.48 -3.02
C THR A 45 0.85 14.05 -1.64
N ALA A 46 2.07 14.51 -1.39
CA ALA A 46 2.49 15.13 -0.13
C ALA A 46 3.43 16.29 -0.44
N GLU A 47 2.96 17.53 -0.34
CA GLU A 47 3.70 18.74 -0.71
C GLU A 47 4.49 18.59 -2.04
N ASN A 48 5.80 18.31 -1.96
CA ASN A 48 6.71 18.17 -3.11
C ASN A 48 6.91 16.71 -3.58
N MET A 49 6.17 15.75 -3.02
CA MET A 49 6.25 14.33 -3.32
C MET A 49 4.95 13.86 -3.99
N ARG A 50 5.09 13.10 -5.08
CA ARG A 50 3.97 12.39 -5.71
C ARG A 50 4.38 10.97 -6.04
N GLN A 51 3.62 9.99 -5.55
CA GLN A 51 3.84 8.57 -5.79
C GLN A 51 2.60 7.94 -6.40
N ILE A 52 2.80 6.99 -7.31
CA ILE A 52 1.70 6.22 -7.91
C ILE A 52 2.01 4.75 -7.69
N ARG A 53 1.00 4.01 -7.24
CA ARG A 53 1.03 2.55 -7.10
C ARG A 53 -0.22 1.94 -7.70
N GLU A 54 -0.06 0.77 -8.28
CA GLU A 54 -1.13 0.01 -8.93
C GLU A 54 -1.32 -1.30 -8.18
N VAL A 55 -2.58 -1.70 -7.96
CA VAL A 55 -2.88 -3.04 -7.45
C VAL A 55 -2.69 -4.03 -8.59
N ARG A 56 -1.56 -4.73 -8.59
CA ARG A 56 -1.21 -5.69 -9.63
C ARG A 56 -1.55 -7.11 -9.21
N SER A 57 -2.17 -7.85 -10.12
CA SER A 57 -2.27 -9.31 -9.99
C SER A 57 -0.94 -9.92 -10.41
N GLY A 58 -0.06 -10.16 -9.43
CA GLY A 58 1.24 -10.78 -9.63
C GLY A 58 1.37 -12.02 -8.76
N SER A 59 1.01 -13.17 -9.31
CA SER A 59 1.28 -14.49 -8.74
C SER A 59 2.71 -14.91 -9.10
N SER A 60 3.66 -14.61 -8.22
CA SER A 60 4.89 -15.41 -8.22
C SER A 60 4.53 -16.73 -7.55
N TYR A 61 4.61 -17.82 -8.32
CA TYR A 61 4.42 -19.21 -7.87
C TYR A 61 5.13 -19.40 -6.51
N LEU A 62 4.36 -19.59 -5.42
CA LEU A 62 4.77 -19.71 -4.00
C LEU A 62 4.84 -18.45 -3.11
N SER A 63 4.51 -17.24 -3.59
CA SER A 63 4.46 -16.04 -2.74
C SER A 63 3.03 -15.54 -2.56
N GLN A 64 2.56 -15.54 -1.32
CA GLN A 64 1.27 -14.96 -0.92
C GLN A 64 1.34 -13.45 -1.21
N SER A 65 0.75 -13.03 -2.33
CA SER A 65 0.84 -11.66 -2.82
C SER A 65 -0.05 -10.77 -1.95
N ASP A 66 0.57 -10.06 -0.99
CA ASP A 66 -0.15 -9.03 -0.24
C ASP A 66 -0.48 -7.88 -1.20
N LEU A 67 -1.76 -7.69 -1.49
CA LEU A 67 -2.26 -6.65 -2.39
C LEU A 67 -2.20 -5.23 -1.77
N ARG A 68 -1.65 -5.09 -0.56
CA ARG A 68 -1.42 -3.80 0.08
C ARG A 68 -0.38 -2.98 -0.69
N LEU A 69 -0.70 -1.72 -0.89
CA LEU A 69 0.17 -0.74 -1.51
C LEU A 69 0.95 -0.02 -0.41
N HIS A 70 2.27 -0.19 -0.43
CA HIS A 70 3.17 0.47 0.51
C HIS A 70 3.75 1.77 -0.06
N PHE A 71 3.67 2.83 0.71
CA PHE A 71 4.23 4.14 0.41
C PHE A 71 5.21 4.57 1.51
N GLY A 72 6.47 4.78 1.15
CA GLY A 72 7.43 5.44 2.03
C GLY A 72 7.31 6.96 1.88
N LEU A 73 7.10 7.68 2.96
CA LEU A 73 6.79 9.11 3.00
C LEU A 73 7.93 9.98 3.52
N GLY A 74 9.03 9.39 4.01
CA GLY A 74 10.10 10.18 4.62
C GLY A 74 9.55 11.04 5.75
N ASN A 75 9.76 12.35 5.75
CA ASN A 75 9.30 13.21 6.85
C ASN A 75 7.84 13.70 6.73
N TYR A 76 7.10 13.34 5.67
CA TYR A 76 5.74 13.84 5.47
C TYR A 76 4.75 13.11 6.39
N SER A 77 4.10 13.86 7.29
CA SER A 77 3.15 13.31 8.26
C SER A 77 1.71 13.24 7.76
N ILE A 78 1.38 14.05 6.75
CA ILE A 78 0.04 14.19 6.18
C ILE A 78 0.16 14.13 4.65
N VAL A 79 -0.75 13.39 4.02
CA VAL A 79 -0.78 13.18 2.57
C VAL A 79 -2.21 13.24 2.03
N ASP A 80 -2.34 13.55 0.74
CA ASP A 80 -3.58 13.39 0.00
C ASP A 80 -3.52 12.13 -0.87
N LEU A 81 -4.63 11.42 -0.98
CA LEU A 81 -4.78 10.22 -1.79
C LEU A 81 -5.86 10.42 -2.83
N GLU A 82 -5.60 9.92 -4.03
CA GLU A 82 -6.57 9.77 -5.09
C GLU A 82 -6.56 8.31 -5.54
N VAL A 83 -7.72 7.66 -5.45
CA VAL A 83 -7.92 6.27 -5.91
C VAL A 83 -8.68 6.32 -7.23
N ARG A 84 -8.05 5.81 -8.28
CA ARG A 84 -8.68 5.57 -9.58
C ARG A 84 -9.02 4.10 -9.70
N TRP A 85 -10.30 3.80 -9.72
CA TRP A 85 -10.83 2.45 -9.85
C TRP A 85 -10.83 1.98 -11.31
N PRO A 86 -10.78 0.67 -11.60
CA PRO A 86 -10.74 0.13 -12.96
C PRO A 86 -11.99 0.45 -13.78
N ASN A 87 -13.11 0.74 -13.12
CA ASN A 87 -14.37 1.13 -13.75
C ASN A 87 -14.44 2.64 -14.09
N GLY A 88 -13.35 3.38 -13.89
CA GLY A 88 -13.27 4.82 -14.15
C GLY A 88 -13.78 5.70 -13.02
N LYS A 89 -14.29 5.13 -11.91
CA LYS A 89 -14.61 5.92 -10.72
C LYS A 89 -13.33 6.47 -10.07
N MET A 90 -13.47 7.62 -9.42
CA MET A 90 -12.39 8.28 -8.69
C MET A 90 -12.86 8.65 -7.30
N GLU A 91 -12.02 8.42 -6.29
CA GLU A 91 -12.24 8.85 -4.91
C GLU A 91 -11.03 9.62 -4.41
N GLU A 92 -11.27 10.75 -3.76
CA GLU A 92 -10.23 11.59 -3.17
C GLU A 92 -10.35 11.56 -1.64
N PHE A 93 -9.20 11.45 -0.98
CA PHE A 93 -9.09 11.50 0.47
C PHE A 93 -7.99 12.50 0.84
N ARG A 94 -8.35 13.55 1.57
CA ARG A 94 -7.42 14.62 1.93
C ARG A 94 -7.00 14.51 3.39
N GLN A 95 -5.82 15.05 3.69
CA GLN A 95 -5.28 15.15 5.04
C GLN A 95 -5.19 13.79 5.76
N VAL A 96 -4.74 12.75 5.03
CA VAL A 96 -4.56 11.40 5.56
C VAL A 96 -3.28 11.36 6.38
N GLU A 97 -3.38 10.99 7.65
CA GLU A 97 -2.21 10.83 8.51
C GLU A 97 -1.35 9.65 8.04
N SER A 98 -0.04 9.80 8.18
CA SER A 98 0.94 8.75 7.94
C SER A 98 1.01 7.75 9.11
N ASN A 99 1.86 6.75 8.97
CA ASN A 99 2.17 5.67 9.91
C ASN A 99 0.99 4.76 10.28
N GLN A 100 0.09 4.54 9.32
CA GLN A 100 -1.08 3.70 9.54
C GLN A 100 -1.37 2.75 8.38
N PHE A 101 -2.15 1.73 8.71
CA PHE A 101 -2.78 0.87 7.74
C PHE A 101 -4.20 1.36 7.51
N ILE A 102 -4.49 1.73 6.28
CA ILE A 102 -5.82 2.17 5.86
C ILE A 102 -6.40 1.16 4.86
N LYS A 103 -7.71 1.00 4.95
CA LYS A 103 -8.53 0.22 4.04
C LYS A 103 -9.53 1.15 3.38
N ILE A 104 -9.55 1.17 2.07
CA ILE A 104 -10.50 1.94 1.26
C ILE A 104 -11.41 0.95 0.55
N ILE A 105 -12.71 1.12 0.75
CA ILE A 105 -13.73 0.30 0.09
C ILE A 105 -14.38 1.16 -0.99
N GLU A 106 -14.38 0.66 -2.22
CA GLU A 106 -14.95 1.35 -3.37
C GLU A 106 -16.39 1.80 -3.12
N GLY A 107 -16.63 3.10 -3.29
CA GLY A 107 -17.96 3.70 -3.22
C GLY A 107 -18.45 3.98 -1.81
N MET A 108 -17.63 3.70 -0.78
CA MET A 108 -17.96 4.11 0.60
C MET A 108 -17.55 5.55 0.90
N GLY A 109 -16.60 6.14 0.16
CA GLY A 109 -16.15 7.52 0.39
C GLY A 109 -15.46 7.78 1.74
N HIS A 110 -15.14 6.73 2.51
CA HIS A 110 -14.48 6.84 3.81
C HIS A 110 -13.33 5.84 3.95
N LEU A 111 -12.28 6.28 4.65
CA LEU A 111 -11.12 5.47 5.04
C LEU A 111 -11.46 4.66 6.29
N GLN A 112 -11.05 3.40 6.35
CA GLN A 112 -11.13 2.59 7.56
C GLN A 112 -9.71 2.27 8.05
N HIS A 113 -9.43 2.57 9.31
CA HIS A 113 -8.20 2.09 9.94
C HIS A 113 -8.28 0.58 10.15
N ILE A 114 -7.18 -0.14 9.91
CA ILE A 114 -7.09 -1.56 10.21
C ILE A 114 -5.93 -1.80 11.18
N GLU A 115 -6.23 -2.44 12.31
CA GLU A 115 -5.19 -3.03 13.16
C GLU A 115 -4.73 -4.34 12.50
N ILE A 116 -3.42 -4.51 12.32
CA ILE A 116 -2.89 -5.81 11.94
C ILE A 116 -2.76 -6.63 13.23
N GLN A 117 -3.48 -7.74 13.32
CA GLN A 117 -3.27 -8.77 14.34
C GLN A 117 -2.13 -9.70 13.94
#